data_AF-A0A1E1WX57-F1
#
_entry.id   AF-A0A1E1WX57-F1
#
_cell.length_a   1.000
_cell.length_b   1.000
_cell.length_c   1.000
_cell.angle_alpha   90.00
_cell.angle_beta   90.00
_cell.angle_gamma   90.00
#
_symmetry.space_group_name_H-M   'P 1'
#
loop_
_entity.id
_entity.type
_entity.pdbx_description
1 polymer ?
#
loop_
_entity_poly.entity_id
_entity_poly.type
_entity_poly.pdbx_seq_one_letter_code
_entity_poly.pdbx_strand_id
1 'polypeptide(L)'
;DEDLTIPRAAMNKMIKELLPNVRIANEARELILACCTEFIHHLSTEANDICNRQQKKTISADHVLGALDSLGFGAYRQDAEAVLKDCKAVAAKRRRQS
;
A
#
# COMPACT_ATOMS: atom_id res chain seq x y z
N ASP A 1 10.11 -19.04 9.36
CA ASP A 1 9.99 -17.59 9.19
C ASP A 1 8.56 -17.19 9.44
N GLU A 2 8.31 -16.23 10.35
CA GLU A 2 6.97 -15.65 10.47
C GLU A 2 6.76 -14.71 9.29
N ASP A 3 5.86 -15.08 8.37
CA ASP A 3 5.43 -14.20 7.30
C ASP A 3 4.88 -12.90 7.90
N LEU A 4 5.57 -11.78 7.66
CA LEU A 4 5.14 -10.46 8.08
C LEU A 4 3.82 -10.13 7.37
N THR A 5 2.71 -10.26 8.10
CA THR A 5 1.36 -10.02 7.59
C THR A 5 0.74 -8.81 8.29
N ILE A 6 -0.24 -8.19 7.62
CA ILE A 6 -1.07 -7.15 8.24
C ILE A 6 -1.79 -7.77 9.45
N PRO A 7 -1.92 -7.06 10.59
CA PRO A 7 -2.62 -7.58 11.75
C PRO A 7 -4.03 -8.08 11.41
N ARG A 8 -4.32 -9.34 11.77
CA ARG A 8 -5.62 -9.99 11.53
C ARG A 8 -6.80 -9.13 11.99
N ALA A 9 -6.65 -8.44 13.12
CA ALA A 9 -7.66 -7.56 13.67
C ALA A 9 -7.96 -6.35 12.76
N ALA A 10 -6.93 -5.74 12.16
CA ALA A 10 -7.09 -4.61 11.25
C ALA A 10 -7.81 -5.04 9.96
N MET A 11 -7.41 -6.18 9.39
CA MET A 11 -8.07 -6.75 8.21
C MET A 11 -9.54 -7.11 8.53
N ASN A 12 -9.81 -7.75 9.66
CA ASN A 12 -11.18 -8.07 10.07
C ASN A 12 -12.06 -6.83 10.27
N LYS A 13 -11.48 -5.73 10.78
CA LYS A 13 -12.17 -4.44 10.91
C LYS A 13 -12.52 -3.89 9.52
N MET A 14 -11.55 -3.85 8.60
CA MET A 14 -11.75 -3.37 7.23
C MET A 14 -12.84 -4.15 6.48
N ILE A 15 -12.82 -5.50 6.57
CA ILE A 15 -13.86 -6.34 5.97
C ILE A 15 -15.25 -5.99 6.51
N LYS A 16 -15.39 -5.80 7.83
CA LYS A 16 -16.69 -5.47 8.44
C LYS A 16 -17.18 -4.08 8.04
N GLU A 17 -16.27 -3.11 7.87
CA GLU A 17 -16.62 -1.77 7.42
C GLU A 17 -17.12 -1.77 5.97
N LEU A 18 -16.50 -2.57 5.09
CA LEU A 18 -16.91 -2.70 3.69
C LEU A 18 -18.15 -3.59 3.49
N LEU A 19 -18.29 -4.65 4.30
CA LEU A 19 -19.32 -5.68 4.16
C LEU A 19 -19.99 -5.98 5.51
N PRO A 20 -20.79 -5.05 6.06
CA PRO A 20 -21.30 -5.12 7.43
C PRO A 20 -22.23 -6.30 7.71
N ASN A 21 -22.99 -6.73 6.69
CA ASN A 21 -24.03 -7.75 6.83
C ASN A 21 -23.66 -9.10 6.19
N VAL A 22 -22.39 -9.28 5.80
CA VAL A 22 -21.92 -10.48 5.09
C VAL A 22 -21.07 -11.35 6.00
N ARG A 23 -21.37 -12.65 6.05
CA ARG A 23 -20.51 -13.63 6.70
C ARG A 23 -19.41 -14.05 5.74
N ILE A 24 -18.16 -13.79 6.13
CA ILE A 24 -16.96 -14.22 5.40
C ILE A 24 -16.34 -15.41 6.12
N ALA A 25 -16.10 -16.50 5.40
CA ALA A 25 -15.43 -17.69 5.90
C ALA A 25 -14.00 -17.39 6.38
N ASN A 26 -13.50 -18.16 7.35
CA ASN A 26 -12.14 -17.96 7.86
C ASN A 26 -11.07 -18.16 6.78
N GLU A 27 -11.23 -19.15 5.90
CA GLU A 27 -10.30 -19.38 4.78
C GLU A 27 -10.24 -18.18 3.82
N ALA A 28 -11.37 -17.53 3.54
CA ALA A 28 -11.39 -16.33 2.72
C ALA A 28 -10.66 -15.15 3.40
N ARG A 29 -10.74 -15.05 4.74
CA ARG A 29 -9.99 -14.04 5.52
C ARG A 29 -8.49 -14.28 5.45
N GLU A 30 -8.05 -15.54 5.55
CA GLU A 30 -6.65 -15.91 5.38
C GLU A 30 -6.15 -15.61 3.97
N LEU A 31 -6.97 -15.92 2.95
CA LEU A 31 -6.64 -15.63 1.57
C LEU A 31 -6.47 -14.12 1.34
N ILE A 32 -7.38 -13.30 1.87
CA ILE A 32 -7.28 -11.84 1.76
C ILE A 32 -5.98 -11.33 2.42
N LEU A 33 -5.59 -11.87 3.57
CA LEU A 33 -4.32 -11.50 4.23
C LEU A 33 -3.12 -11.84 3.35
N ALA A 34 -3.09 -13.04 2.78
CA ALA A 34 -2.04 -13.44 1.84
C ALA A 34 -2.01 -12.52 0.62
N CYS A 35 -3.17 -12.18 0.05
CA CYS A 35 -3.27 -11.24 -1.06
C CYS A 35 -2.77 -9.84 -0.69
N CYS A 36 -2.98 -9.36 0.54
CA CYS A 36 -2.43 -8.08 0.98
C CYS A 36 -0.89 -8.09 1.02
N THR A 37 -0.29 -9.17 1.50
CA THR A 37 1.18 -9.33 1.51
C THR A 37 1.72 -9.39 0.07
N GLU A 38 1.11 -10.20 -0.78
CA GLU A 38 1.48 -10.27 -2.20
C GLU A 38 1.29 -8.94 -2.93
N PHE A 39 0.24 -8.19 -2.62
CA PHE A 39 0.03 -6.86 -3.19
C PHE A 39 1.19 -5.90 -2.85
N ILE A 40 1.67 -5.92 -1.60
CA ILE A 40 2.82 -5.12 -1.18
C ILE A 40 4.06 -5.55 -1.95
N HIS A 41 4.32 -6.85 -2.09
CA HIS A 41 5.47 -7.35 -2.86
C HIS A 41 5.40 -7.01 -4.34
N HIS A 42 4.23 -7.18 -4.96
CA HIS A 42 4.00 -6.89 -6.36
C HIS A 42 4.22 -5.41 -6.67
N LEU A 43 3.62 -4.52 -5.87
CA LEU A 43 3.80 -3.08 -6.02
C LEU A 43 5.24 -2.64 -5.74
N SER A 44 5.88 -3.21 -4.72
CA SER A 44 7.27 -2.88 -4.36
C SER A 44 8.24 -3.31 -5.46
N THR A 45 7.98 -4.45 -6.10
CA THR A 45 8.80 -4.97 -7.21
C THR A 45 8.72 -4.05 -8.41
N GLU A 46 7.51 -3.69 -8.85
CA GLU A 46 7.35 -2.77 -9.99
C GLU A 46 7.92 -1.38 -9.68
N ALA A 47 7.72 -0.86 -8.46
CA ALA A 47 8.29 0.42 -8.05
C ALA A 47 9.83 0.39 -8.02
N ASN A 48 10.43 -0.73 -7.60
CA ASN A 48 11.87 -0.95 -7.65
C ASN A 48 12.39 -1.00 -9.10
N ASP A 49 11.67 -1.67 -10.00
CA ASP A 49 12.03 -1.73 -11.41
C ASP A 49 11.95 -0.37 -12.09
N ILE A 50 10.94 0.45 -11.77
CA ILE A 50 10.87 1.85 -12.21
C ILE A 50 12.05 2.65 -11.65
N CYS A 51 12.37 2.48 -10.37
CA CYS A 51 13.50 3.15 -9.72
C CYS A 51 14.84 2.84 -10.42
N ASN A 52 15.08 1.56 -10.72
CA ASN A 52 16.28 1.07 -11.38
C ASN A 52 16.38 1.56 -12.83
N ARG A 53 15.25 1.55 -13.56
CA ARG A 53 15.18 2.12 -14.93
C ARG A 53 15.51 3.61 -14.94
N GLN A 54 15.19 4.35 -13.88
CA GLN A 54 15.56 5.75 -13.69
C GLN A 54 16.97 5.97 -13.11
N GLN A 55 17.78 4.91 -12.97
CA GLN A 55 19.13 4.95 -12.39
C GLN A 55 19.18 5.56 -10.97
N LYS A 56 18.11 5.41 -10.19
CA LYS A 56 18.03 5.86 -8.79
C LYS A 56 18.24 4.68 -7.84
N LYS A 57 18.81 4.97 -6.66
CA LYS A 57 19.08 3.96 -5.61
C LYS A 57 18.05 3.95 -4.47
N THR A 58 17.07 4.85 -4.52
CA THR A 58 16.06 5.00 -3.47
C THR A 58 14.69 5.09 -4.12
N ILE A 59 13.79 4.20 -3.71
CA ILE A 59 12.40 4.22 -4.16
C ILE A 59 11.73 5.48 -3.62
N SER A 60 11.23 6.31 -4.53
CA SER A 60 10.52 7.55 -4.22
C SER A 60 9.02 7.37 -4.42
N ALA A 61 8.22 8.30 -3.91
CA ALA A 61 6.77 8.26 -4.08
C ALA A 61 6.36 8.23 -5.57
N ASP A 62 7.08 8.93 -6.44
CA ASP A 62 6.80 8.95 -7.88
C ASP A 62 6.99 7.57 -8.52
N HIS A 63 7.91 6.75 -8.01
CA HIS A 63 8.08 5.38 -8.50
C HIS A 63 6.90 4.50 -8.10
N VAL A 64 6.37 4.67 -6.89
CA VAL A 64 5.18 3.95 -6.41
C VAL A 64 3.93 4.37 -7.19
N LEU A 65 3.77 5.68 -7.44
CA LEU A 65 2.66 6.20 -8.26
C LEU A 65 2.75 5.68 -9.70
N GLY A 66 3.94 5.64 -10.29
CA GLY A 66 4.15 5.02 -11.60
C GLY A 66 3.85 3.51 -11.61
N ALA A 67 4.19 2.80 -10.53
CA ALA A 67 3.89 1.38 -10.40
C ALA A 67 2.38 1.11 -10.35
N LEU A 68 1.60 1.96 -9.66
CA LEU A 68 0.14 1.88 -9.67
C LEU A 68 -0.42 1.99 -11.09
N ASP A 69 0.09 2.92 -11.91
CA ASP A 69 -0.37 3.06 -13.30
C ASP A 69 0.01 1.84 -14.14
N SER A 70 1.27 1.40 -14.07
CA SER A 70 1.79 0.27 -14.84
C SER A 70 1.05 -1.04 -14.55
N LEU A 71 0.67 -1.26 -13.29
CA LEU A 71 -0.04 -2.47 -12.85
C LEU A 71 -1.57 -2.39 -13.07
N GLY A 72 -2.09 -1.30 -13.65
CA GLY A 72 -3.51 -1.12 -13.89
C GLY A 72 -4.32 -0.65 -12.67
N PHE A 73 -3.65 -0.22 -11.60
CA PHE A 73 -4.25 0.37 -10.39
C PHE A 73 -4.36 1.89 -10.46
N GLY A 74 -4.42 2.49 -11.66
CA GLY A 74 -4.46 3.95 -11.83
C GLY A 74 -5.61 4.64 -11.08
N ALA A 75 -6.71 3.94 -10.79
CA ALA A 75 -7.79 4.46 -9.96
C ALA A 75 -7.37 4.81 -8.52
N TYR A 76 -6.33 4.14 -7.98
CA TYR A 76 -5.81 4.40 -6.62
C TYR A 76 -4.82 5.56 -6.57
N ARG A 77 -4.40 6.08 -7.73
CA ARG A 77 -3.38 7.12 -7.82
C ARG A 77 -3.81 8.39 -7.07
N GLN A 78 -5.05 8.81 -7.25
CA GLN A 78 -5.57 10.04 -6.64
C GLN A 78 -5.51 9.98 -5.11
N ASP A 79 -5.94 8.86 -4.53
CA ASP A 79 -5.90 8.66 -3.07
C ASP A 79 -4.45 8.58 -2.56
N ALA A 80 -3.56 7.91 -3.30
CA ALA A 80 -2.15 7.84 -2.96
C ALA A 80 -1.46 9.22 -3.00
N GLU A 81 -1.79 10.07 -3.97
CA GLU A 81 -1.30 11.45 -4.07
C GLU A 81 -1.79 12.33 -2.91
N ALA A 82 -3.05 12.15 -2.49
CA ALA A 82 -3.59 12.85 -1.32
C ALA A 82 -2.81 12.47 -0.04
N VAL A 83 -2.59 11.17 0.20
CA VAL A 83 -1.79 10.69 1.34
C VAL A 83 -0.34 11.21 1.27
N LEU A 84 0.26 11.27 0.09
CA LEU A 84 1.61 11.83 -0.09
C LEU A 84 1.67 13.31 0.30
N LYS A 85 0.65 14.09 -0.08
CA LYS A 85 0.55 15.51 0.28
C LYS A 85 0.49 15.69 1.80
N ASP A 86 -0.32 14.89 2.48
CA ASP A 86 -0.45 14.92 3.94
C ASP A 86 0.86 14.50 4.62
N CYS A 87 1.51 13.44 4.15
CA CYS A 87 2.82 13.01 4.63
C CYS A 87 3.87 14.12 4.52
N LYS A 88 3.90 14.84 3.38
CA LYS A 88 4.81 15.98 3.18
C LYS A 88 4.51 17.13 4.15
N ALA A 89 3.24 17.43 4.38
CA ALA A 89 2.83 18.47 5.33
C ALA A 89 3.24 18.13 6.77
N VAL A 90 3.03 16.88 7.20
CA VAL A 90 3.46 16.39 8.52
C VAL A 90 4.98 16.45 8.67
N ALA A 91 5.72 16.00 7.66
CA ALA A 91 7.19 16.06 7.67
C ALA A 91 7.71 17.51 7.74
N ALA A 92 7.09 18.44 7.01
CA ALA A 92 7.44 19.85 7.04
C ALA A 92 7.16 20.48 8.41
N LYS A 93 6.02 20.16 9.03
CA LYS A 93 5.69 20.62 10.40
C LYS A 93 6.72 20.12 11.41
N ARG A 94 7.10 18.84 11.34
CA ARG A 94 8.11 18.25 12.23
C ARG A 94 9.48 18.95 12.11
N ARG A 95 9.90 19.27 10.88
CA ARG A 95 11.15 20.00 10.62
C ARG A 95 11.16 21.44 11.18
N ARG A 96 10.00 22.10 11.23
CA ARG A 96 9.88 23.46 11.79
C ARG A 96 9.88 23.50 13.32
N GLN A 97 9.61 22.36 13.95
CA GLN A 97 9.56 22.19 15.41
C GLN A 97 10.85 21.64 16.01
N SER A 98 11.81 21.24 15.15
CA SER A 98 13.17 20.83 15.52
C SER A 98 14.10 22.03 15.41
#